data_AF-A0A2W7QT72-F1
#
_entry.id   AF-A0A2W7QT72-F1
#
_cell.length_a   1.000
_cell.length_b   1.000
_cell.length_c   1.000
_cell.angle_alpha   90.00
_cell.angle_beta   90.00
_cell.angle_gamma   90.00
#
_symmetry.space_group_name_H-M   'P 1'
#
loop_
_entity.id
_entity.type
_entity.pdbx_description
1 polymer ?
#
loop_
_entity_poly.entity_id
_entity_poly.type
_entity_poly.pdbx_seq_one_letter_code
_entity_poly.pdbx_strand_id
1 'polypeptide(L)'
;MQLNPNFSINDLEAPLKRFWELSGEKINLIETAFDTANGAPVFTEKGKYVTRGWTEWTQGFQYGSAILQFDATGDEQFLKIGRDNTLNKMAPHLTHTGVHDHGFNNVSTYGNLLRLIEEGKIEGAAWEKNFYQLALKVSGAVQAMRWTTTPDGGFIYSFNGPHSLFVDTIRSCRALVVSHALGHVLQGENDKRISLIQRAVQHFLSTVRYSIFYGNGRDSYDVAGRTAHETIFNTNDGNYRCPNSQQGYTGFSTWTRGLAWAICGLGETLEILDQIDEKDYAEIISKEDLIKELSEAAKATLEFYLENTPTDGITYWDTGAPNLSKMGDYLNEKSDPFNAYEPIDSSAACISAQGFIRIGNWLKDSDPESSEKYIQAGMQIANTLFSEPYLSTDPSHQGLILHSIYHQPNGWDYRPDPNKAPYGESSMWGDYHARELALLLQRMQKGEDYYSYFNCVGK
;
A
#
# COMPACT_ATOMS: atom_id res chain seq x y z
N MET A 1 4.89 13.61 -15.19
CA MET A 1 5.74 14.21 -14.12
C MET A 1 6.95 14.93 -14.71
N GLN A 2 7.34 16.08 -14.15
CA GLN A 2 8.60 16.76 -14.51
C GLN A 2 9.64 16.55 -13.41
N LEU A 3 10.77 15.92 -13.73
CA LEU A 3 11.85 15.66 -12.76
C LEU A 3 12.82 16.85 -12.66
N ASN A 4 13.18 17.23 -11.44
CA ASN A 4 14.22 18.21 -11.15
C ASN A 4 15.55 17.50 -10.78
N PRO A 5 16.55 17.44 -11.68
CA PRO A 5 17.82 16.73 -11.44
C PRO A 5 18.65 17.28 -10.28
N ASN A 6 18.34 18.48 -9.80
CA ASN A 6 19.03 19.08 -8.65
C ASN A 6 18.37 18.75 -7.31
N PHE A 7 17.21 18.06 -7.31
CA PHE A 7 16.53 17.67 -6.07
C PHE A 7 17.25 16.50 -5.42
N SER A 8 17.60 16.65 -4.14
CA SER A 8 18.32 15.67 -3.35
C SER A 8 17.55 15.29 -2.10
N ILE A 9 17.96 14.19 -1.47
CA ILE A 9 17.36 13.75 -0.21
C ILE A 9 17.53 14.78 0.93
N ASN A 10 18.54 15.66 0.85
CA ASN A 10 18.77 16.70 1.86
C ASN A 10 17.72 17.81 1.80
N ASP A 11 17.10 18.03 0.63
CA ASP A 11 16.02 19.00 0.47
C ASP A 11 14.76 18.60 1.24
N LEU A 12 14.66 17.34 1.68
CA LEU A 12 13.56 16.81 2.51
C LEU A 12 13.75 17.03 4.01
N GLU A 13 14.89 17.54 4.49
CA GLU A 13 15.15 17.69 5.95
C GLU A 13 14.08 18.53 6.66
N ALA A 14 13.82 19.73 6.14
CA ALA A 14 12.81 20.63 6.72
C ALA A 14 11.36 20.10 6.53
N PRO A 15 10.95 19.62 5.33
CA PRO A 15 9.66 18.96 5.15
C PRO A 15 9.43 17.78 6.09
N LEU A 16 10.40 16.88 6.27
CA LEU A 16 10.29 15.71 7.14
C LEU A 16 10.12 16.11 8.60
N LYS A 17 10.90 17.09 9.08
CA LYS A 17 10.73 17.60 10.45
C LYS A 17 9.32 18.13 10.68
N ARG A 18 8.83 18.97 9.77
CA ARG A 18 7.47 19.53 9.86
C ARG A 18 6.38 18.46 9.77
N PHE A 19 6.57 17.47 8.90
CA PHE A 19 5.69 16.33 8.76
C PHE A 19 5.53 15.56 10.07
N TRP A 20 6.62 15.25 10.76
CA TRP A 20 6.56 14.48 12.01
C TRP A 20 5.94 15.24 13.19
N GLU A 21 6.13 16.57 13.25
CA GLU A 21 5.43 17.44 14.20
C GLU A 21 3.91 17.33 14.02
N LEU A 22 3.42 17.60 12.80
CA LEU A 22 1.99 17.54 12.48
C LEU A 22 1.42 16.13 12.63
N SER A 23 2.18 15.10 12.23
CA SER A 23 1.79 13.70 12.35
C SER A 23 1.47 13.31 13.80
N GLY A 24 2.30 13.74 14.75
CA GLY A 24 2.08 13.50 16.18
C GLY A 24 0.82 14.19 16.70
N GLU A 25 0.59 15.44 16.29
CA GLU A 25 -0.64 16.17 16.61
C GLU A 25 -1.89 15.44 16.10
N LYS A 26 -1.86 14.94 14.86
CA LYS A 26 -2.97 14.19 14.25
C LYS A 26 -3.29 12.90 14.99
N ILE A 27 -2.27 12.11 15.33
CA ILE A 27 -2.44 10.87 16.10
C ILE A 27 -3.10 11.16 17.45
N ASN A 28 -2.60 12.17 18.18
CA ASN A 28 -3.15 12.54 19.49
C ASN A 28 -4.61 13.02 19.40
N LEU A 29 -4.94 13.77 18.34
CA LEU A 29 -6.29 14.24 18.11
C LEU A 29 -7.26 13.08 17.82
N ILE A 30 -6.84 12.09 17.04
CA ILE A 30 -7.63 10.87 16.77
C ILE A 30 -7.83 10.08 18.05
N GLU A 31 -6.76 9.78 18.81
CA GLU A 31 -6.87 8.98 20.04
C GLU A 31 -7.75 9.65 21.10
N THR A 32 -7.84 10.97 21.12
CA THR A 32 -8.70 11.71 22.07
C THR A 32 -10.16 11.76 21.63
N ALA A 33 -10.44 11.82 20.32
CA ALA A 33 -11.75 12.19 19.81
C ALA A 33 -12.49 11.07 19.06
N PHE A 34 -11.80 10.04 18.60
CA PHE A 34 -12.41 8.96 17.81
C PHE A 34 -12.86 7.80 18.70
N ASP A 35 -14.15 7.48 18.65
CA ASP A 35 -14.71 6.35 19.39
C ASP A 35 -14.67 5.07 18.55
N THR A 36 -13.72 4.20 18.88
CA THR A 36 -13.50 2.91 18.20
C THR A 36 -14.64 1.91 18.39
N ALA A 37 -15.61 2.17 19.27
CA ALA A 37 -16.81 1.34 19.37
C ALA A 37 -17.68 1.40 18.10
N ASN A 38 -17.50 2.41 17.26
CA ASN A 38 -18.23 2.58 16.00
C ASN A 38 -17.58 1.87 14.80
N GLY A 39 -16.44 1.20 15.01
CA GLY A 39 -15.60 0.58 13.98
C GLY A 39 -14.31 1.37 13.72
N ALA A 40 -13.58 0.97 12.67
CA ALA A 40 -12.29 1.57 12.32
C ALA A 40 -12.43 2.95 11.64
N PRO A 41 -11.50 3.90 11.89
CA PRO A 41 -11.45 5.15 11.14
C PRO A 41 -11.00 4.87 9.70
N VAL A 42 -11.77 5.34 8.72
CA VAL A 42 -11.53 5.04 7.30
C VAL A 42 -11.12 6.29 6.54
N PHE A 43 -11.96 7.31 6.59
CA PHE A 43 -11.86 8.53 5.79
C PHE A 43 -12.35 9.71 6.62
N THR A 44 -11.89 10.93 6.34
CA THR A 44 -12.39 12.12 7.05
C THR A 44 -13.61 12.73 6.35
N GLU A 45 -14.55 13.24 7.12
CA GLU A 45 -15.62 14.12 6.64
C GLU A 45 -15.61 15.39 7.49
N LYS A 46 -15.50 16.55 6.85
CA LYS A 46 -15.32 17.84 7.53
C LYS A 46 -14.12 17.79 8.48
N GLY A 47 -13.05 17.13 8.05
CA GLY A 47 -11.82 16.97 8.81
C GLY A 47 -11.89 16.03 10.00
N LYS A 48 -12.94 15.21 10.16
CA LYS A 48 -13.05 14.21 11.23
C LYS A 48 -13.17 12.82 10.66
N TYR A 49 -12.39 11.86 11.16
CA TYR A 49 -12.48 10.47 10.75
C TYR A 49 -13.86 9.89 11.07
N VAL A 50 -14.41 9.18 10.08
CA VAL A 50 -15.65 8.42 10.17
C VAL A 50 -15.42 6.96 9.82
N THR A 51 -16.35 6.12 10.26
CA THR A 51 -16.35 4.67 9.99
C THR A 51 -17.15 4.36 8.73
N ARG A 52 -16.88 3.20 8.13
CA ARG A 52 -17.64 2.66 6.99
C ARG A 52 -17.94 1.19 7.25
N GLY A 53 -19.22 0.84 7.33
CA GLY A 53 -19.69 -0.43 7.92
C GLY A 53 -19.56 -1.70 7.06
N TRP A 54 -18.70 -1.73 6.03
CA TRP A 54 -18.61 -2.88 5.13
C TRP A 54 -17.38 -3.79 5.34
N THR A 55 -16.29 -3.27 5.91
CA THR A 55 -15.01 -3.95 6.16
C THR A 55 -14.18 -3.15 7.16
N GLU A 56 -13.53 -3.80 8.12
CA GLU A 56 -12.64 -3.15 9.11
C GLU A 56 -11.16 -3.24 8.70
N TRP A 57 -10.85 -2.82 7.47
CA TRP A 57 -9.53 -3.04 6.86
C TRP A 57 -8.47 -2.00 7.25
N THR A 58 -8.88 -0.86 7.83
CA THR A 58 -7.99 0.29 8.12
C THR A 58 -7.53 0.38 9.57
N GLN A 59 -7.99 -0.49 10.45
CA GLN A 59 -7.73 -0.37 11.90
C GLN A 59 -6.25 -0.49 12.23
N GLY A 60 -5.53 -1.39 11.55
CA GLY A 60 -4.09 -1.53 11.73
C GLY A 60 -3.28 -0.34 11.23
N PHE A 61 -3.81 0.47 10.31
CA PHE A 61 -3.16 1.72 9.90
C PHE A 61 -3.24 2.80 10.98
N GLN A 62 -4.34 2.87 11.74
CA GLN A 62 -4.45 3.79 12.89
C GLN A 62 -3.35 3.49 13.91
N TYR A 63 -3.30 2.26 14.42
CA TYR A 63 -2.36 1.90 15.48
C TYR A 63 -0.93 1.76 14.95
N GLY A 64 -0.77 1.30 13.71
CA GLY A 64 0.50 1.29 13.00
C GLY A 64 1.11 2.68 12.83
N SER A 65 0.28 3.71 12.63
CA SER A 65 0.76 5.10 12.52
C SER A 65 1.46 5.57 13.80
N ALA A 66 0.96 5.20 14.98
CA ALA A 66 1.61 5.52 16.25
C ALA A 66 2.97 4.78 16.38
N ILE A 67 3.06 3.53 15.92
CA ILE A 67 4.32 2.78 15.95
C ILE A 67 5.38 3.42 15.04
N LEU A 68 4.99 3.86 13.84
CA LEU A 68 5.88 4.56 12.91
C LEU A 68 6.30 5.94 13.45
N GLN A 69 5.39 6.66 14.12
CA GLN A 69 5.70 7.93 14.78
C GLN A 69 6.78 7.75 15.85
N PHE A 70 6.68 6.72 16.68
CA PHE A 70 7.72 6.39 17.66
C PHE A 70 9.05 6.07 16.98
N ASP A 71 9.05 5.23 15.94
CA ASP A 71 10.27 4.86 15.20
C ASP A 71 11.02 6.08 14.67
N ALA A 72 10.29 7.07 14.16
CA ALA A 72 10.87 8.27 13.60
C ALA A 72 11.38 9.27 14.66
N THR A 73 10.70 9.37 15.81
CA THR A 73 10.89 10.48 16.77
C THR A 73 11.47 10.07 18.12
N GLY A 74 11.36 8.81 18.50
CA GLY A 74 11.72 8.30 19.84
C GLY A 74 10.73 8.69 20.94
N ASP A 75 9.57 9.28 20.63
CA ASP A 75 8.58 9.67 21.63
C ASP A 75 7.76 8.45 22.11
N GLU A 76 8.08 8.01 23.32
CA GLU A 76 7.51 6.84 24.02
C GLU A 76 5.98 6.87 24.16
N GLN A 77 5.35 8.05 24.11
CA GLN A 77 3.89 8.13 24.13
C GLN A 77 3.28 7.36 22.95
N PHE A 78 3.86 7.47 21.75
CA PHE A 78 3.34 6.81 20.57
C PHE A 78 3.63 5.31 20.56
N LEU A 79 4.75 4.88 21.17
CA LEU A 79 4.98 3.45 21.41
C LEU A 79 3.90 2.88 22.31
N LYS A 80 3.57 3.56 23.40
CA LYS A 80 2.50 3.14 24.32
C LYS A 80 1.16 3.03 23.61
N ILE A 81 0.78 4.04 22.81
CA ILE A 81 -0.47 4.03 22.03
C ILE A 81 -0.49 2.81 21.08
N GLY A 82 0.55 2.64 20.27
CA GLY A 82 0.65 1.56 19.29
C GLY A 82 0.63 0.17 19.94
N ARG A 83 1.40 -0.02 21.00
CA ARG A 83 1.52 -1.28 21.74
C ARG A 83 0.23 -1.66 22.47
N ASP A 84 -0.36 -0.73 23.23
CA ASP A 84 -1.57 -1.00 24.02
C ASP A 84 -2.77 -1.27 23.11
N ASN A 85 -2.95 -0.48 22.04
CA ASN A 85 -4.05 -0.70 21.11
C ASN A 85 -3.87 -2.00 20.31
N THR A 86 -2.63 -2.35 19.92
CA THR A 86 -2.36 -3.64 19.26
C THR A 86 -2.70 -4.82 20.17
N LEU A 87 -2.31 -4.77 21.44
CA LEU A 87 -2.61 -5.83 22.41
C LEU A 87 -4.11 -5.95 22.66
N ASN A 88 -4.80 -4.84 22.90
CA ASN A 88 -6.17 -4.86 23.40
C ASN A 88 -7.24 -4.94 22.31
N LYS A 89 -6.93 -4.50 21.08
CA LYS A 89 -7.95 -4.27 20.05
C LYS A 89 -7.74 -5.05 18.75
N MET A 90 -6.54 -5.54 18.45
CA MET A 90 -6.25 -6.13 17.14
C MET A 90 -6.57 -7.63 17.00
N ALA A 91 -6.86 -8.33 18.10
CA ALA A 91 -7.12 -9.78 18.08
C ALA A 91 -8.23 -10.22 17.08
N PRO A 92 -9.38 -9.51 16.93
CA PRO A 92 -10.40 -9.88 15.95
C PRO A 92 -9.90 -9.93 14.50
N HIS A 93 -8.91 -9.10 14.14
CA HIS A 93 -8.32 -9.05 12.80
C HIS A 93 -7.42 -10.26 12.49
N LEU A 94 -7.01 -11.04 13.50
CA LEU A 94 -6.25 -12.28 13.30
C LEU A 94 -7.13 -13.40 12.75
N THR A 95 -8.42 -13.38 13.08
CA THR A 95 -9.39 -14.41 12.72
C THR A 95 -10.40 -13.93 11.67
N HIS A 96 -10.16 -12.78 11.03
CA HIS A 96 -11.09 -12.21 10.07
C HIS A 96 -11.05 -12.95 8.72
N THR A 97 -11.77 -14.07 8.61
CA THR A 97 -11.81 -14.89 7.39
C THR A 97 -12.51 -14.22 6.20
N GLY A 98 -13.28 -13.15 6.43
CA GLY A 98 -14.08 -12.46 5.39
C GLY A 98 -13.34 -11.52 4.44
N VAL A 99 -12.09 -11.14 4.72
CA VAL A 99 -11.31 -10.17 3.92
C VAL A 99 -9.89 -10.66 3.64
N HIS A 100 -9.21 -10.02 2.70
CA HIS A 100 -7.83 -10.30 2.32
C HIS A 100 -6.83 -9.31 2.97
N ASP A 101 -7.31 -8.33 3.74
CA ASP A 101 -6.56 -7.19 4.29
C ASP A 101 -5.71 -7.50 5.54
N HIS A 102 -5.31 -8.75 5.73
CA HIS A 102 -4.53 -9.20 6.87
C HIS A 102 -3.14 -8.55 6.89
N GLY A 103 -2.51 -8.41 5.73
CA GLY A 103 -1.27 -7.65 5.59
C GLY A 103 -1.43 -6.22 6.08
N PHE A 104 -2.49 -5.51 5.69
CA PHE A 104 -2.73 -4.12 6.10
C PHE A 104 -2.96 -3.98 7.60
N ASN A 105 -3.69 -4.91 8.21
CA ASN A 105 -3.97 -4.81 9.64
C ASN A 105 -2.81 -5.30 10.51
N ASN A 106 -2.40 -6.55 10.30
CA ASN A 106 -1.59 -7.27 11.28
C ASN A 106 -0.09 -7.06 11.08
N VAL A 107 0.39 -6.84 9.85
CA VAL A 107 1.80 -6.51 9.61
C VAL A 107 2.09 -5.05 9.96
N SER A 108 1.14 -4.13 9.75
CA SER A 108 1.29 -2.72 10.18
C SER A 108 1.30 -2.54 11.70
N THR A 109 0.83 -3.52 12.46
CA THR A 109 0.77 -3.48 13.94
C THR A 109 1.76 -4.45 14.55
N TYR A 110 1.40 -5.73 14.68
CA TYR A 110 2.25 -6.79 15.21
C TYR A 110 3.60 -6.88 14.50
N GLY A 111 3.60 -6.74 13.17
CA GLY A 111 4.81 -6.75 12.36
C GLY A 111 5.75 -5.59 12.69
N ASN A 112 5.23 -4.36 12.77
CA ASN A 112 6.03 -3.20 13.15
C ASN A 112 6.56 -3.26 14.58
N LEU A 113 5.77 -3.73 15.55
CA LEU A 113 6.26 -3.91 16.92
C LEU A 113 7.35 -4.99 17.01
N LEU A 114 7.16 -6.12 16.31
CA LEU A 114 8.19 -7.15 16.22
C LEU A 114 9.46 -6.62 15.55
N ARG A 115 9.33 -5.88 14.45
CA ARG A 115 10.46 -5.21 13.79
C ARG A 115 11.24 -4.31 14.73
N LEU A 116 10.57 -3.46 15.52
CA LEU A 116 11.26 -2.59 16.48
C LEU A 116 12.03 -3.40 17.53
N ILE A 117 11.53 -4.58 17.94
CA ILE A 117 12.27 -5.50 18.83
C ILE A 117 13.49 -6.09 18.10
N GLU A 118 13.32 -6.61 16.87
CA GLU A 118 14.43 -7.22 16.11
C GLU A 118 15.51 -6.20 15.71
N GLU A 119 15.13 -4.95 15.45
CA GLU A 119 16.04 -3.83 15.18
C GLU A 119 16.66 -3.26 16.47
N GLY A 120 16.30 -3.77 17.66
CA GLY A 120 16.82 -3.31 18.94
C GLY A 120 16.39 -1.89 19.34
N LYS A 121 15.33 -1.35 18.71
CA LYS A 121 14.79 -0.01 19.01
C LYS A 121 13.93 0.02 20.27
N ILE A 122 13.40 -1.14 20.68
CA ILE A 122 12.66 -1.30 21.94
C ILE A 122 13.10 -2.59 22.63
N GLU A 123 12.99 -2.61 23.96
CA GLU A 123 13.04 -3.86 24.70
C GLU A 123 11.81 -4.71 24.36
N GLY A 124 12.01 -6.01 24.14
CA GLY A 124 10.94 -6.97 23.88
C GLY A 124 11.07 -8.16 24.83
N ALA A 125 10.16 -8.27 25.79
CA ALA A 125 10.11 -9.46 26.64
C ALA A 125 9.83 -10.70 25.78
N ALA A 126 10.36 -11.87 26.19
CA ALA A 126 10.21 -13.09 25.40
C ALA A 126 8.75 -13.44 25.09
N TRP A 127 7.83 -13.20 26.03
CA TRP A 127 6.40 -13.44 25.81
C TRP A 127 5.80 -12.50 24.76
N GLU A 128 6.23 -11.24 24.73
CA GLU A 128 5.73 -10.21 23.82
C GLU A 128 6.20 -10.52 22.39
N LYS A 129 7.48 -10.84 22.21
CA LYS A 129 8.02 -11.31 20.93
C LYS A 129 7.28 -12.55 20.43
N ASN A 130 7.08 -13.56 21.27
CA ASN A 130 6.35 -14.78 20.91
C ASN A 130 4.87 -14.48 20.57
N PHE A 131 4.25 -13.54 21.25
CA PHE A 131 2.88 -13.10 20.97
C PHE A 131 2.76 -12.48 19.58
N TYR A 132 3.64 -11.56 19.21
CA TYR A 132 3.65 -10.95 17.87
C TYR A 132 3.95 -11.97 16.78
N GLN A 133 4.90 -12.87 17.01
CA GLN A 133 5.18 -13.97 16.08
C GLN A 133 3.96 -14.87 15.89
N LEU A 134 3.28 -15.27 16.98
CA LEU A 134 2.06 -16.10 16.87
C LEU A 134 0.97 -15.38 16.07
N ALA A 135 0.74 -14.10 16.34
CA ALA A 135 -0.24 -13.28 15.62
C ALA A 135 0.06 -13.24 14.11
N LEU A 136 1.30 -12.99 13.72
CA LEU A 136 1.73 -12.94 12.32
C LEU A 136 1.62 -14.32 11.63
N LYS A 137 1.99 -15.39 12.34
CA LYS A 137 1.83 -16.78 11.86
C LYS A 137 0.37 -17.07 11.51
N VAL A 138 -0.53 -16.86 12.47
CA VAL A 138 -1.97 -17.06 12.32
C VAL A 138 -2.52 -16.19 11.20
N SER A 139 -2.16 -14.91 11.16
CA SER A 139 -2.66 -13.98 10.13
C SER A 139 -2.33 -14.43 8.72
N GLY A 140 -1.10 -14.88 8.45
CA GLY A 140 -0.72 -15.38 7.14
C GLY A 140 -1.47 -16.66 6.75
N ALA A 141 -1.67 -17.58 7.71
CA ALA A 141 -2.47 -18.79 7.47
C ALA A 141 -3.94 -18.48 7.19
N VAL A 142 -4.56 -17.58 7.96
CA VAL A 142 -5.97 -17.21 7.80
C VAL A 142 -6.22 -16.53 6.45
N GLN A 143 -5.37 -15.57 6.07
CA GLN A 143 -5.45 -14.94 4.74
C GLN A 143 -5.28 -15.98 3.63
N ALA A 144 -4.30 -16.88 3.78
CA ALA A 144 -4.04 -17.92 2.79
C ALA A 144 -5.24 -18.84 2.57
N MET A 145 -6.15 -19.03 3.53
CA MET A 145 -7.36 -19.86 3.34
C MET A 145 -8.27 -19.36 2.20
N ARG A 146 -8.20 -18.07 1.85
CA ARG A 146 -8.99 -17.48 0.77
C ARG A 146 -8.41 -17.83 -0.59
N TRP A 147 -8.42 -19.09 -0.99
CA TRP A 147 -7.74 -19.56 -2.20
C TRP A 147 -8.69 -19.89 -3.35
N THR A 148 -8.39 -19.37 -4.54
CA THR A 148 -8.98 -19.77 -5.82
C THR A 148 -7.92 -20.40 -6.70
N THR A 149 -8.18 -21.60 -7.21
CA THR A 149 -7.32 -22.29 -8.18
C THR A 149 -7.66 -21.83 -9.59
N THR A 150 -6.63 -21.61 -10.41
CA THR A 150 -6.72 -21.33 -11.85
C THR A 150 -5.93 -22.40 -12.63
N PRO A 151 -6.11 -22.53 -13.96
CA PRO A 151 -5.35 -23.50 -14.75
C PRO A 151 -3.83 -23.36 -14.61
N ASP A 152 -3.34 -22.13 -14.44
CA ASP A 152 -1.92 -21.79 -14.38
C ASP A 152 -1.42 -21.48 -12.94
N GLY A 153 -2.20 -21.83 -11.91
CA GLY A 153 -1.84 -21.62 -10.51
C GLY A 153 -3.03 -21.27 -9.61
N GLY A 154 -3.01 -20.08 -9.03
CA GLY A 154 -4.13 -19.57 -8.25
C GLY A 154 -3.81 -18.27 -7.53
N PHE A 155 -4.81 -17.76 -6.82
CA PHE A 155 -4.72 -16.47 -6.14
C PHE A 155 -5.52 -16.43 -4.85
N ILE A 156 -5.13 -15.50 -3.98
CA ILE A 156 -5.93 -15.11 -2.81
C ILE A 156 -7.10 -14.25 -3.27
N TYR A 157 -8.34 -14.70 -3.07
CA TYR A 157 -9.52 -13.99 -3.57
C TYR A 157 -9.98 -12.86 -2.63
N SER A 158 -10.47 -11.78 -3.25
CA SER A 158 -10.87 -10.55 -2.57
C SER A 158 -12.15 -10.74 -1.73
N PHE A 159 -12.59 -9.70 -1.00
CA PHE A 159 -13.84 -9.77 -0.24
C PHE A 159 -15.09 -9.95 -1.14
N ASN A 160 -15.01 -9.64 -2.44
CA ASN A 160 -16.10 -9.88 -3.40
C ASN A 160 -16.38 -11.38 -3.62
N GLY A 161 -15.41 -12.24 -3.32
CA GLY A 161 -15.59 -13.69 -3.31
C GLY A 161 -14.65 -14.42 -4.27
N PRO A 162 -14.79 -15.75 -4.39
CA PRO A 162 -13.81 -16.62 -5.06
C PRO A 162 -13.52 -16.32 -6.54
N HIS A 163 -14.40 -15.57 -7.21
CA HIS A 163 -14.20 -15.18 -8.60
C HIS A 163 -13.27 -13.96 -8.78
N SER A 164 -12.94 -13.25 -7.70
CA SER A 164 -12.40 -11.89 -7.75
C SER A 164 -10.96 -11.82 -7.25
N LEU A 165 -10.07 -11.34 -8.11
CA LEU A 165 -8.69 -10.95 -7.80
C LEU A 165 -8.62 -9.42 -7.73
N PHE A 166 -8.32 -8.86 -6.55
CA PHE A 166 -8.02 -7.43 -6.42
C PHE A 166 -6.52 -7.19 -6.47
N VAL A 167 -6.11 -6.09 -7.11
CA VAL A 167 -4.69 -5.74 -7.26
C VAL A 167 -4.03 -5.36 -5.93
N ASP A 168 -4.78 -4.84 -4.95
CA ASP A 168 -4.25 -4.50 -3.61
C ASP A 168 -3.74 -5.72 -2.82
N THR A 169 -4.23 -6.91 -3.19
CA THR A 169 -3.93 -8.14 -2.47
C THR A 169 -2.44 -8.48 -2.58
N ILE A 170 -1.76 -8.06 -3.66
CA ILE A 170 -0.31 -8.18 -3.82
C ILE A 170 0.45 -7.60 -2.63
N ARG A 171 -0.04 -6.48 -2.08
CA ARG A 171 0.56 -5.83 -0.93
C ARG A 171 0.17 -6.51 0.36
N SER A 172 -1.07 -6.97 0.48
CA SER A 172 -1.51 -7.70 1.67
C SER A 172 -0.81 -9.06 1.84
N CYS A 173 -0.31 -9.67 0.75
CA CYS A 173 0.44 -10.92 0.75
C CYS A 173 1.71 -10.90 1.62
N ARG A 174 2.19 -9.72 2.03
CA ARG A 174 3.22 -9.59 3.07
C ARG A 174 2.91 -10.41 4.33
N ALA A 175 1.63 -10.61 4.68
CA ALA A 175 1.26 -11.48 5.80
C ALA A 175 1.65 -12.96 5.57
N LEU A 176 1.49 -13.48 4.35
CA LEU A 176 1.90 -14.84 4.01
C LEU A 176 3.42 -14.97 4.01
N VAL A 177 4.12 -13.97 3.45
CA VAL A 177 5.58 -13.95 3.38
C VAL A 177 6.21 -13.93 4.78
N VAL A 178 5.75 -13.04 5.66
CA VAL A 178 6.22 -13.00 7.06
C VAL A 178 5.87 -14.30 7.79
N SER A 179 4.65 -14.82 7.63
CA SER A 179 4.23 -16.05 8.29
C SER A 179 5.07 -17.26 7.87
N HIS A 180 5.38 -17.38 6.57
CA HIS A 180 6.33 -18.37 6.03
C HIS A 180 7.71 -18.24 6.68
N ALA A 181 8.27 -17.04 6.68
CA ALA A 181 9.60 -16.77 7.19
C ALA A 181 9.71 -17.02 8.72
N LEU A 182 8.61 -16.91 9.45
CA LEU A 182 8.51 -17.32 10.85
C LEU A 182 8.35 -18.86 11.04
N GLY A 183 8.41 -19.63 9.95
CA GLY A 183 8.35 -21.09 9.93
C GLY A 183 6.94 -21.67 9.99
N HIS A 184 5.91 -20.91 9.62
CA HIS A 184 4.53 -21.37 9.66
C HIS A 184 4.03 -21.94 8.33
N VAL A 185 2.98 -22.75 8.41
CA VAL A 185 2.27 -23.34 7.28
C VAL A 185 0.79 -23.30 7.55
N LEU A 186 -0.03 -23.25 6.50
CA LEU A 186 -1.46 -23.49 6.65
C LEU A 186 -1.71 -25.00 6.70
N GLN A 187 -2.37 -25.48 7.76
CA GLN A 187 -2.85 -26.86 7.85
C GLN A 187 -4.25 -26.96 7.25
N GLY A 188 -4.40 -27.72 6.17
CA GLY A 188 -5.66 -27.99 5.50
C GLY A 188 -6.29 -29.33 5.91
N GLU A 189 -7.37 -29.69 5.22
CA GLU A 189 -8.03 -30.99 5.41
C GLU A 189 -7.07 -32.17 5.23
N ASN A 190 -7.26 -33.22 6.03
CA ASN A 190 -6.42 -34.41 6.08
C ASN A 190 -4.94 -34.09 6.35
N ASP A 191 -4.68 -33.09 7.21
CA ASP A 191 -3.35 -32.61 7.59
C ASP A 191 -2.48 -32.18 6.38
N LYS A 192 -3.13 -31.76 5.28
CA LYS A 192 -2.41 -31.26 4.12
C LYS A 192 -1.70 -29.97 4.50
N ARG A 193 -0.37 -30.01 4.51
CA ARG A 193 0.47 -28.82 4.68
C ARG A 193 0.43 -27.99 3.40
N ILE A 194 0.01 -26.74 3.52
CA ILE A 194 -0.06 -25.77 2.42
C ILE A 194 1.03 -24.72 2.66
N SER A 195 1.91 -24.56 1.66
CA SER A 195 2.98 -23.57 1.68
C SER A 195 2.40 -22.15 1.50
N LEU A 196 2.75 -21.28 2.44
CA LEU A 196 2.32 -19.87 2.42
C LEU A 196 3.08 -19.08 1.36
N ILE A 197 4.38 -19.33 1.21
CA ILE A 197 5.18 -18.67 0.18
C ILE A 197 4.78 -19.10 -1.23
N GLN A 198 4.47 -20.38 -1.45
CA GLN A 198 4.00 -20.84 -2.77
C GLN A 198 2.67 -20.17 -3.15
N ARG A 199 1.75 -19.95 -2.18
CA ARG A 199 0.51 -19.20 -2.43
C ARG A 199 0.77 -17.72 -2.70
N ALA A 200 1.70 -17.10 -1.98
CA ALA A 200 2.09 -15.72 -2.23
C ALA A 200 2.69 -15.56 -3.64
N VAL A 201 3.64 -16.42 -4.02
CA VAL A 201 4.27 -16.41 -5.36
C VAL A 201 3.24 -16.61 -6.48
N GLN A 202 2.34 -17.58 -6.35
CA GLN A 202 1.26 -17.78 -7.33
C GLN A 202 0.31 -16.58 -7.42
N HIS A 203 0.03 -15.91 -6.29
CA HIS A 203 -0.77 -14.69 -6.29
C HIS A 203 -0.04 -13.52 -6.96
N PHE A 204 1.27 -13.36 -6.73
CA PHE A 204 2.08 -12.36 -7.42
C PHE A 204 2.05 -12.57 -8.93
N LEU A 205 2.28 -13.80 -9.38
CA LEU A 205 2.19 -14.19 -10.80
C LEU A 205 0.79 -13.92 -11.37
N SER A 206 -0.27 -14.29 -10.65
CA SER A 206 -1.65 -14.00 -11.09
C SER A 206 -1.91 -12.49 -11.23
N THR A 207 -1.40 -11.69 -10.28
CA THR A 207 -1.54 -10.23 -10.33
C THR A 207 -0.82 -9.64 -11.55
N VAL A 208 0.45 -9.98 -11.76
CA VAL A 208 1.21 -9.43 -12.90
C VAL A 208 0.71 -9.93 -14.24
N ARG A 209 0.21 -11.16 -14.33
CA ARG A 209 -0.29 -11.72 -15.61
C ARG A 209 -1.68 -11.23 -15.98
N TYR A 210 -2.55 -10.97 -15.00
CA TYR A 210 -3.95 -10.68 -15.27
C TYR A 210 -4.37 -9.25 -14.95
N SER A 211 -3.78 -8.61 -13.93
CA SER A 211 -4.13 -7.24 -13.53
C SER A 211 -3.26 -6.18 -14.22
N ILE A 212 -2.03 -6.51 -14.59
CA ILE A 212 -1.10 -5.61 -15.30
C ILE A 212 -1.14 -5.88 -16.80
N PHE A 213 -1.00 -4.81 -17.59
CA PHE A 213 -1.06 -4.82 -19.04
C PHE A 213 0.27 -4.36 -19.62
N TYR A 214 0.60 -4.83 -20.83
CA TYR A 214 1.96 -4.76 -21.35
C TYR A 214 2.04 -4.16 -22.75
N GLY A 215 0.92 -3.90 -23.41
CA GLY A 215 0.92 -3.43 -24.80
C GLY A 215 1.35 -4.50 -25.81
N ASN A 216 1.23 -5.78 -25.43
CA ASN A 216 1.63 -6.93 -26.25
C ASN A 216 0.47 -7.51 -27.07
N GLY A 217 -0.65 -6.79 -27.15
CA GLY A 217 -1.82 -7.15 -27.96
C GLY A 217 -2.79 -8.10 -27.25
N ARG A 218 -2.87 -8.04 -25.92
CA ARG A 218 -3.85 -8.80 -25.11
C ARG A 218 -5.29 -8.53 -25.58
N ASP A 219 -5.60 -7.26 -25.82
CA ASP A 219 -6.87 -6.77 -26.38
C ASP A 219 -6.70 -5.35 -26.96
N SER A 220 -7.78 -4.74 -27.47
CA SER A 220 -7.73 -3.41 -28.11
C SER A 220 -7.44 -2.24 -27.16
N TYR A 221 -7.46 -2.46 -25.84
CA TYR A 221 -7.15 -1.47 -24.80
C TYR A 221 -5.91 -1.85 -23.98
N ASP A 222 -5.07 -2.75 -24.50
CA ASP A 222 -3.81 -3.16 -23.89
C ASP A 222 -2.77 -2.05 -24.01
N VAL A 223 -2.69 -1.22 -22.96
CA VAL A 223 -1.70 -0.16 -22.80
C VAL A 223 -0.71 -0.59 -21.71
N ALA A 224 0.59 -0.51 -22.00
CA ALA A 224 1.64 -0.92 -21.07
C ALA A 224 1.51 -0.19 -19.72
N GLY A 225 1.59 -0.93 -18.61
CA GLY A 225 1.47 -0.43 -17.24
C GLY A 225 0.06 -0.08 -16.78
N ARG A 226 -0.94 -0.08 -17.67
CA ARG A 226 -2.34 0.05 -17.29
C ARG A 226 -2.69 -1.09 -16.32
N THR A 227 -3.37 -0.76 -15.23
CA THR A 227 -3.61 -1.68 -14.12
C THR A 227 -5.10 -1.80 -13.85
N ALA A 228 -5.64 -3.00 -14.01
CA ALA A 228 -7.02 -3.31 -13.60
C ALA A 228 -7.11 -3.35 -12.08
N HIS A 229 -8.16 -2.72 -11.53
CA HIS A 229 -8.44 -2.76 -10.11
C HIS A 229 -8.83 -4.19 -9.67
N GLU A 230 -9.77 -4.78 -10.38
CA GLU A 230 -10.26 -6.14 -10.13
C GLU A 230 -10.14 -6.96 -11.42
N THR A 231 -9.95 -8.26 -11.26
CA THR A 231 -10.01 -9.22 -12.35
C THR A 231 -10.93 -10.38 -12.01
N ILE A 232 -11.77 -10.77 -12.96
CA ILE A 232 -12.83 -11.77 -12.78
C ILE A 232 -12.44 -13.11 -13.41
N PHE A 233 -12.64 -14.19 -12.66
CA PHE A 233 -12.43 -15.57 -13.06
C PHE A 233 -13.73 -16.36 -12.91
N ASN A 234 -13.94 -17.36 -13.78
CA ASN A 234 -15.06 -18.29 -13.59
C ASN A 234 -14.68 -19.36 -12.57
N THR A 235 -15.46 -19.49 -11.51
CA THR A 235 -15.19 -20.42 -10.40
C THR A 235 -15.42 -21.88 -10.75
N ASN A 236 -16.05 -22.19 -11.89
CA ASN A 236 -16.28 -23.56 -12.33
C ASN A 236 -15.03 -24.16 -13.01
N ASP A 237 -14.25 -23.35 -13.72
CA ASP A 237 -13.11 -23.80 -14.53
C ASP A 237 -11.81 -23.04 -14.27
N GLY A 238 -11.84 -21.98 -13.45
CA GLY A 238 -10.70 -21.14 -13.12
C GLY A 238 -10.27 -20.20 -14.24
N ASN A 239 -10.98 -20.13 -15.36
CA ASN A 239 -10.56 -19.32 -16.51
C ASN A 239 -10.85 -17.84 -16.30
N TYR A 240 -9.89 -17.00 -16.68
CA TYR A 240 -10.01 -15.54 -16.76
C TYR A 240 -11.23 -15.13 -17.62
N ARG A 241 -11.92 -14.06 -17.22
CA ARG A 241 -13.09 -13.52 -17.94
C ARG A 241 -12.87 -12.09 -18.41
N CYS A 242 -12.64 -11.16 -17.49
CA CYS A 242 -12.54 -9.74 -17.83
C CYS A 242 -11.87 -8.93 -16.71
N PRO A 243 -11.35 -7.74 -17.03
CA PRO A 243 -11.03 -6.76 -15.99
C PRO A 243 -12.35 -6.16 -15.47
N ASN A 244 -12.36 -5.77 -14.21
CA ASN A 244 -13.47 -5.08 -13.57
C ASN A 244 -12.94 -3.95 -12.66
N SER A 245 -13.85 -3.16 -12.12
CA SER A 245 -13.50 -2.17 -11.10
C SER A 245 -14.68 -1.91 -10.17
N GLN A 246 -14.37 -1.80 -8.87
CA GLN A 246 -15.34 -1.37 -7.86
C GLN A 246 -15.16 0.12 -7.49
N GLN A 247 -13.92 0.61 -7.37
CA GLN A 247 -13.60 1.97 -6.93
C GLN A 247 -13.11 2.90 -8.04
N GLY A 248 -12.66 2.34 -9.17
CA GLY A 248 -12.30 3.08 -10.37
C GLY A 248 -13.50 3.38 -11.25
N TYR A 249 -13.27 4.12 -12.34
CA TYR A 249 -14.31 4.48 -13.28
C TYR A 249 -14.83 3.27 -14.07
N THR A 250 -13.94 2.44 -14.62
CA THR A 250 -14.31 1.21 -15.34
C THR A 250 -13.21 0.14 -15.24
N GLY A 251 -13.48 -1.11 -15.67
CA GLY A 251 -12.43 -2.13 -15.83
C GLY A 251 -11.42 -1.85 -16.96
N PHE A 252 -11.70 -0.87 -17.82
CA PHE A 252 -10.82 -0.49 -18.93
C PHE A 252 -9.99 0.77 -18.64
N SER A 253 -10.25 1.45 -17.52
CA SER A 253 -9.41 2.55 -17.03
C SER A 253 -8.42 2.08 -15.96
N THR A 254 -7.51 2.95 -15.53
CA THR A 254 -6.62 2.70 -14.38
C THR A 254 -7.06 3.57 -13.22
N TRP A 255 -7.63 2.93 -12.20
CA TRP A 255 -7.79 3.56 -10.89
C TRP A 255 -6.42 3.74 -10.25
N THR A 256 -6.02 4.98 -9.97
CA THR A 256 -4.61 5.30 -9.70
C THR A 256 -4.11 4.75 -8.37
N ARG A 257 -5.00 4.56 -7.39
CA ARG A 257 -4.64 3.82 -6.17
C ARG A 257 -4.46 2.31 -6.41
N GLY A 258 -5.20 1.72 -7.33
CA GLY A 258 -4.98 0.32 -7.74
C GLY A 258 -3.60 0.13 -8.38
N LEU A 259 -3.22 1.06 -9.26
CA LEU A 259 -1.85 1.14 -9.80
C LEU A 259 -0.81 1.32 -8.69
N ALA A 260 -1.06 2.22 -7.73
CA ALA A 260 -0.15 2.46 -6.63
C ALA A 260 0.07 1.20 -5.77
N TRP A 261 -0.97 0.41 -5.52
CA TRP A 261 -0.83 -0.87 -4.82
C TRP A 261 0.03 -1.87 -5.58
N ALA A 262 -0.11 -1.96 -6.91
CA ALA A 262 0.77 -2.77 -7.74
C ALA A 262 2.22 -2.31 -7.63
N ILE A 263 2.48 -1.01 -7.81
CA ILE A 263 3.82 -0.41 -7.72
C ILE A 263 4.47 -0.71 -6.37
N CYS A 264 3.76 -0.43 -5.27
CA CYS A 264 4.31 -0.64 -3.93
C CYS A 264 4.49 -2.13 -3.61
N GLY A 265 3.53 -2.99 -3.95
CA GLY A 265 3.64 -4.43 -3.69
C GLY A 265 4.71 -5.12 -4.53
N LEU A 266 4.92 -4.69 -5.78
CA LEU A 266 6.04 -5.14 -6.61
C LEU A 266 7.37 -4.72 -6.00
N GLY A 267 7.50 -3.46 -5.56
CA GLY A 267 8.70 -2.99 -4.86
C GLY A 267 8.99 -3.75 -3.57
N GLU A 268 7.97 -3.95 -2.72
CA GLU A 268 8.04 -4.74 -1.49
C GLU A 268 8.38 -6.22 -1.76
N THR A 269 7.99 -6.78 -2.91
CA THR A 269 8.31 -8.18 -3.26
C THR A 269 9.73 -8.31 -3.80
N LEU A 270 10.13 -7.42 -4.72
CA LEU A 270 11.46 -7.44 -5.34
C LEU A 270 12.57 -7.20 -4.30
N GLU A 271 12.37 -6.26 -3.37
CA GLU A 271 13.39 -5.88 -2.39
C GLU A 271 13.74 -7.01 -1.39
N ILE A 272 12.86 -8.00 -1.21
CA ILE A 272 13.06 -9.10 -0.26
C ILE A 272 13.30 -10.45 -0.92
N LEU A 273 13.23 -10.54 -2.25
CA LEU A 273 13.23 -11.85 -2.93
C LEU A 273 14.52 -12.63 -2.68
N ASP A 274 15.65 -11.94 -2.48
CA ASP A 274 16.93 -12.55 -2.10
C ASP A 274 16.97 -13.08 -0.67
N GLN A 275 16.01 -12.67 0.18
CA GLN A 275 15.87 -13.11 1.57
C GLN A 275 14.94 -14.33 1.68
N ILE A 276 14.35 -14.78 0.57
CA ILE A 276 13.47 -15.96 0.50
C ILE A 276 14.25 -17.07 -0.20
N ASP A 277 14.30 -18.25 0.42
CA ASP A 277 14.99 -19.41 -0.17
C ASP A 277 14.22 -19.91 -1.39
N GLU A 278 14.90 -19.93 -2.55
CA GLU A 278 14.31 -20.37 -3.83
C GLU A 278 13.69 -21.76 -3.73
N LYS A 279 14.29 -22.66 -2.93
CA LYS A 279 13.77 -24.03 -2.77
C LYS A 279 12.32 -24.06 -2.26
N ASP A 280 11.89 -23.02 -1.55
CA ASP A 280 10.57 -22.97 -0.93
C ASP A 280 9.46 -22.69 -1.97
N TYR A 281 9.81 -22.16 -3.15
CA TYR A 281 8.88 -21.85 -4.24
C TYR A 281 9.29 -22.35 -5.63
N ALA A 282 10.44 -23.02 -5.77
CA ALA A 282 10.96 -23.54 -7.04
C ALA A 282 10.02 -24.52 -7.77
N GLU A 283 9.08 -25.16 -7.05
CA GLU A 283 8.03 -25.99 -7.64
C GLU A 283 7.03 -25.19 -8.51
N ILE A 284 6.95 -23.88 -8.29
CA ILE A 284 6.04 -22.97 -9.00
C ILE A 284 6.75 -22.30 -10.18
N ILE A 285 7.93 -21.75 -9.93
CA ILE A 285 8.68 -20.94 -10.89
C ILE A 285 10.15 -20.84 -10.45
N SER A 286 11.08 -20.71 -11.40
CA SER A 286 12.48 -20.39 -11.10
C SER A 286 12.61 -18.97 -10.55
N LYS A 287 13.64 -18.70 -9.75
CA LYS A 287 13.91 -17.34 -9.27
C LYS A 287 14.18 -16.37 -10.42
N GLU A 288 14.87 -16.82 -11.46
CA GLU A 288 15.17 -16.02 -12.66
C GLU A 288 13.88 -15.58 -13.38
N ASP A 289 12.97 -16.51 -13.66
CA ASP A 289 11.71 -16.21 -14.35
C ASP A 289 10.79 -15.35 -13.48
N LEU A 290 10.78 -15.58 -12.15
CA LEU A 290 10.02 -14.75 -11.22
C LEU A 290 10.52 -13.31 -11.21
N ILE A 291 11.84 -13.10 -11.12
CA ILE A 291 12.44 -11.76 -11.20
C ILE A 291 12.07 -11.08 -12.53
N LYS A 292 12.14 -11.81 -13.63
CA LYS A 292 11.80 -11.29 -14.95
C LYS A 292 10.36 -10.80 -15.01
N GLU A 293 9.37 -11.62 -14.65
CA GLU A 293 7.96 -11.22 -14.69
C GLU A 293 7.64 -10.06 -13.74
N LEU A 294 8.18 -10.09 -12.51
CA LEU A 294 7.95 -9.03 -11.53
C LEU A 294 8.61 -7.70 -11.92
N SER A 295 9.84 -7.74 -12.44
CA SER A 295 10.56 -6.52 -12.83
C SER A 295 10.01 -5.90 -14.12
N GLU A 296 9.51 -6.70 -15.06
CA GLU A 296 8.79 -6.20 -16.24
C GLU A 296 7.51 -5.46 -15.82
N ALA A 297 6.71 -6.06 -14.93
CA ALA A 297 5.52 -5.42 -14.37
C ALA A 297 5.86 -4.13 -13.59
N ALA A 298 6.95 -4.15 -12.80
CA ALA A 298 7.40 -3.01 -12.02
C ALA A 298 7.76 -1.83 -12.93
N LYS A 299 8.57 -2.06 -13.97
CA LYS A 299 8.94 -1.01 -14.92
C LYS A 299 7.71 -0.48 -15.67
N ALA A 300 6.86 -1.38 -16.17
CA ALA A 300 5.65 -0.97 -16.90
C ALA A 300 4.74 -0.07 -16.05
N THR A 301 4.48 -0.44 -14.79
CA THR A 301 3.61 0.33 -13.89
C THR A 301 4.23 1.67 -13.48
N LEU A 302 5.54 1.74 -13.23
CA LEU A 302 6.25 2.98 -12.93
C LEU A 302 6.21 3.96 -14.11
N GLU A 303 6.51 3.50 -15.33
CA GLU A 303 6.47 4.34 -16.52
C GLU A 303 5.05 4.85 -16.79
N PHE A 304 4.03 3.97 -16.69
CA PHE A 304 2.64 4.40 -16.84
C PHE A 304 2.24 5.46 -15.80
N TYR A 305 2.68 5.34 -14.55
CA TYR A 305 2.45 6.38 -13.54
C TYR A 305 3.09 7.72 -13.95
N LEU A 306 4.35 7.71 -14.40
CA LEU A 306 5.07 8.93 -14.79
C LEU A 306 4.42 9.63 -16.00
N GLU A 307 3.92 8.86 -16.96
CA GLU A 307 3.22 9.35 -18.15
C GLU A 307 1.81 9.87 -17.84
N ASN A 308 1.13 9.32 -16.83
CA ASN A 308 -0.26 9.64 -16.50
C ASN A 308 -0.42 10.45 -15.21
N THR A 309 0.64 11.16 -14.78
CA THR A 309 0.60 12.04 -13.63
C THR A 309 0.98 13.48 -13.99
N PRO A 310 0.31 14.50 -13.40
CA PRO A 310 0.72 15.90 -13.46
C PRO A 310 2.19 16.14 -13.12
N THR A 311 2.69 17.35 -13.41
CA THR A 311 4.11 17.70 -13.30
C THR A 311 4.67 17.56 -11.88
N ASP A 312 3.83 17.74 -10.86
CA ASP A 312 4.17 17.63 -9.44
C ASP A 312 4.10 16.20 -8.86
N GLY A 313 3.68 15.23 -9.69
CA GLY A 313 3.62 13.81 -9.33
C GLY A 313 2.38 13.38 -8.55
N ILE A 314 1.35 14.23 -8.43
CA ILE A 314 0.09 13.88 -7.74
C ILE A 314 -1.01 13.54 -8.74
N THR A 315 -1.42 12.28 -8.77
CA THR A 315 -2.36 11.75 -9.77
C THR A 315 -3.81 12.15 -9.54
N TYR A 316 -4.57 12.27 -10.63
CA TYR A 316 -6.04 12.20 -10.58
C TYR A 316 -6.50 10.80 -10.14
N TRP A 317 -7.71 10.68 -9.59
CA TRP A 317 -8.20 9.43 -9.00
C TRP A 317 -8.28 8.24 -9.99
N ASP A 318 -8.46 8.50 -11.28
CA ASP A 318 -8.55 7.49 -12.33
C ASP A 318 -8.13 8.08 -13.69
N THR A 319 -7.33 7.36 -14.48
CA THR A 319 -6.80 7.84 -15.77
C THR A 319 -7.83 7.88 -16.90
N GLY A 320 -9.00 7.27 -16.69
CA GLY A 320 -10.13 7.29 -17.61
C GLY A 320 -11.32 8.07 -17.07
N ALA A 321 -11.16 8.87 -16.00
CA ALA A 321 -12.27 9.56 -15.36
C ALA A 321 -13.06 10.44 -16.36
N PRO A 322 -14.40 10.45 -16.27
CA PRO A 322 -15.27 10.88 -17.36
C PRO A 322 -15.15 12.37 -17.73
N ASN A 323 -14.71 13.22 -16.81
CA ASN A 323 -14.53 14.65 -17.03
C ASN A 323 -13.07 15.08 -17.22
N LEU A 324 -12.11 14.15 -17.37
CA LEU A 324 -10.72 14.53 -17.67
C LEU A 324 -10.61 15.35 -18.96
N SER A 325 -11.46 15.08 -19.95
CA SER A 325 -11.51 15.88 -21.19
C SER A 325 -11.84 17.37 -20.96
N LYS A 326 -12.44 17.72 -19.82
CA LYS A 326 -12.73 19.11 -19.42
C LYS A 326 -11.55 19.78 -18.69
N MET A 327 -10.52 19.02 -18.33
CA MET A 327 -9.35 19.50 -17.59
C MET A 327 -8.29 20.14 -18.50
N GLY A 328 -8.42 20.04 -19.82
CA GLY A 328 -7.41 20.54 -20.76
C GLY A 328 -6.11 19.74 -20.67
N ASP A 329 -4.96 20.42 -20.73
CA ASP A 329 -3.63 19.80 -20.73
C ASP A 329 -3.08 19.53 -19.32
N TYR A 330 -3.91 18.91 -18.48
CA TYR A 330 -3.67 18.77 -17.04
C TYR A 330 -2.41 17.97 -16.67
N LEU A 331 -1.88 17.16 -17.58
CA LEU A 331 -0.65 16.37 -17.36
C LEU A 331 0.61 17.23 -17.47
N ASN A 332 0.56 18.36 -18.19
CA ASN A 332 1.66 19.31 -18.33
C ASN A 332 1.59 20.48 -17.33
N GLU A 333 0.67 20.42 -16.38
CA GLU A 333 0.50 21.40 -15.32
C GLU A 333 0.71 20.76 -13.94
N LYS A 334 0.73 21.57 -12.88
CA LYS A 334 0.63 21.02 -11.52
C LYS A 334 -0.78 20.51 -11.27
N SER A 335 -0.92 19.50 -10.43
CA SER A 335 -2.24 19.01 -10.05
C SER A 335 -3.03 20.10 -9.31
N ASP A 336 -4.33 20.20 -9.56
CA ASP A 336 -5.21 21.17 -8.90
C ASP A 336 -6.27 20.43 -8.09
N PRO A 337 -6.13 20.31 -6.76
CA PRO A 337 -7.14 19.67 -5.93
C PRO A 337 -8.46 20.45 -5.84
N PHE A 338 -8.51 21.72 -6.26
CA PHE A 338 -9.67 22.60 -6.10
C PHE A 338 -10.47 22.83 -7.40
N ASN A 339 -10.21 22.02 -8.42
CA ASN A 339 -10.87 22.09 -9.72
C ASN A 339 -12.35 21.62 -9.67
N ALA A 340 -13.08 21.86 -10.76
CA ALA A 340 -14.51 21.60 -10.85
C ALA A 340 -14.89 20.18 -11.32
N TYR A 341 -13.94 19.42 -11.88
CA TYR A 341 -14.25 18.29 -12.75
C TYR A 341 -13.86 16.93 -12.17
N GLU A 342 -12.58 16.72 -11.84
CA GLU A 342 -12.08 15.42 -11.37
C GLU A 342 -11.17 15.57 -10.15
N PRO A 343 -11.35 14.78 -9.09
CA PRO A 343 -10.51 14.89 -7.92
C PRO A 343 -9.13 14.27 -8.15
N ILE A 344 -8.16 14.77 -7.41
CA ILE A 344 -6.87 14.10 -7.23
C ILE A 344 -6.96 13.05 -6.13
N ASP A 345 -6.04 12.09 -6.11
CA ASP A 345 -5.91 11.15 -5.00
C ASP A 345 -4.47 11.16 -4.47
N SER A 346 -4.25 11.93 -3.42
CA SER A 346 -2.93 12.04 -2.76
C SER A 346 -2.51 10.72 -2.09
N SER A 347 -3.46 9.86 -1.73
CA SER A 347 -3.14 8.57 -1.13
C SER A 347 -2.44 7.64 -2.12
N ALA A 348 -2.86 7.63 -3.40
CA ALA A 348 -2.16 6.94 -4.47
C ALA A 348 -0.71 7.41 -4.61
N ALA A 349 -0.48 8.73 -4.56
CA ALA A 349 0.87 9.30 -4.64
C ALA A 349 1.77 8.87 -3.46
N CYS A 350 1.24 8.82 -2.21
CA CYS A 350 1.98 8.35 -1.04
C CYS A 350 2.45 6.89 -1.19
N ILE A 351 1.58 6.05 -1.76
CA ILE A 351 1.82 4.62 -1.96
C ILE A 351 2.81 4.42 -3.11
N SER A 352 2.59 5.09 -4.24
CA SER A 352 3.47 5.01 -5.40
C SER A 352 4.88 5.46 -5.05
N ALA A 353 5.06 6.58 -4.36
CA ALA A 353 6.38 7.09 -3.99
C ALA A 353 7.22 6.08 -3.21
N GLN A 354 6.60 5.26 -2.35
CA GLN A 354 7.29 4.14 -1.70
C GLN A 354 7.76 3.12 -2.74
N GLY A 355 6.88 2.65 -3.61
CA GLY A 355 7.27 1.67 -4.64
C GLY A 355 8.33 2.20 -5.61
N PHE A 356 8.27 3.47 -6.01
CA PHE A 356 9.33 4.14 -6.79
C PHE A 356 10.69 4.02 -6.13
N ILE A 357 10.78 4.33 -4.83
CA ILE A 357 12.04 4.24 -4.07
C ILE A 357 12.48 2.78 -3.90
N ARG A 358 11.57 1.87 -3.55
CA ARG A 358 11.88 0.44 -3.33
C ARG A 358 12.39 -0.23 -4.61
N ILE A 359 11.69 -0.04 -5.72
CA ILE A 359 12.08 -0.57 -7.03
C ILE A 359 13.38 0.09 -7.51
N GLY A 360 13.51 1.40 -7.35
CA GLY A 360 14.74 2.11 -7.70
C GLY A 360 15.95 1.58 -6.91
N ASN A 361 15.82 1.35 -5.60
CA ASN A 361 16.88 0.74 -4.79
C ASN A 361 17.23 -0.68 -5.27
N TRP A 362 16.24 -1.49 -5.64
CA TRP A 362 16.48 -2.84 -6.18
C TRP A 362 17.21 -2.81 -7.53
N LEU A 363 16.96 -1.79 -8.36
CA LEU A 363 17.61 -1.60 -9.67
C LEU A 363 19.03 -1.01 -9.58
N LYS A 364 19.49 -0.58 -8.40
CA LYS A 364 20.70 0.23 -8.24
C LYS A 364 21.94 -0.34 -8.94
N ASP A 365 22.12 -1.66 -8.86
CA ASP A 365 23.28 -2.34 -9.45
C ASP A 365 23.03 -2.85 -10.88
N SER A 366 21.77 -3.14 -11.23
CA SER A 366 21.41 -3.77 -12.51
C SER A 366 21.01 -2.77 -13.60
N ASP A 367 20.42 -1.62 -13.23
CA ASP A 367 19.93 -0.56 -14.12
C ASP A 367 20.04 0.81 -13.42
N PRO A 368 21.27 1.37 -13.32
CA PRO A 368 21.52 2.57 -12.53
C PRO A 368 20.76 3.81 -13.00
N GLU A 369 20.52 3.94 -14.32
CA GLU A 369 19.78 5.07 -14.90
C GLU A 369 18.31 5.04 -14.46
N SER A 370 17.65 3.89 -14.60
CA SER A 370 16.27 3.73 -14.12
C SER A 370 16.18 3.86 -12.60
N SER A 371 17.16 3.33 -11.88
CA SER A 371 17.28 3.50 -10.42
C SER A 371 17.28 4.98 -10.03
N GLU A 372 18.18 5.79 -10.60
CA GLU A 372 18.26 7.22 -10.31
C GLU A 372 16.93 7.93 -10.61
N LYS A 373 16.38 7.71 -11.81
CA LYS A 373 15.09 8.26 -12.23
C LYS A 373 13.97 7.96 -11.23
N TYR A 374 13.83 6.72 -10.79
CA TYR A 374 12.73 6.30 -9.93
C TYR A 374 12.89 6.77 -8.49
N ILE A 375 14.10 6.69 -7.92
CA ILE A 375 14.37 7.24 -6.57
C ILE A 375 14.08 8.74 -6.57
N GLN A 376 14.54 9.46 -7.59
CA GLN A 376 14.32 10.89 -7.74
C GLN A 376 12.84 11.26 -7.91
N ALA A 377 12.06 10.45 -8.63
CA ALA A 377 10.61 10.62 -8.73
C ALA A 377 9.94 10.44 -7.36
N GLY A 378 10.24 9.37 -6.63
CA GLY A 378 9.67 9.12 -5.29
C GLY A 378 10.01 10.23 -4.28
N MET A 379 11.24 10.73 -4.28
CA MET A 379 11.65 11.86 -3.43
C MET A 379 10.91 13.17 -3.75
N GLN A 380 10.70 13.47 -5.04
CA GLN A 380 9.97 14.68 -5.45
C GLN A 380 8.47 14.58 -5.14
N ILE A 381 7.85 13.41 -5.34
CA ILE A 381 6.45 13.18 -4.94
C ILE A 381 6.29 13.40 -3.42
N ALA A 382 7.21 12.87 -2.61
CA ALA A 382 7.21 13.09 -1.16
C ALA A 382 7.33 14.58 -0.80
N ASN A 383 8.21 15.32 -1.48
CA ASN A 383 8.36 16.75 -1.27
C ASN A 383 7.06 17.53 -1.53
N THR A 384 6.35 17.18 -2.62
CA THR A 384 5.03 17.76 -2.93
C THR A 384 4.01 17.41 -1.84
N LEU A 385 3.92 16.14 -1.44
CA LEU A 385 2.97 15.66 -0.42
C LEU A 385 3.20 16.28 0.96
N PHE A 386 4.45 16.54 1.33
CA PHE A 386 4.82 17.12 2.63
C PHE A 386 4.78 18.65 2.64
N SER A 387 4.05 19.23 1.68
CA SER A 387 3.81 20.67 1.56
C SER A 387 2.31 20.95 1.41
N GLU A 388 1.88 22.16 1.77
CA GLU A 388 0.53 22.62 1.44
C GLU A 388 0.37 22.71 -0.10
N PRO A 389 -0.82 22.37 -0.66
CA PRO A 389 -2.08 22.10 0.02
C PRO A 389 -2.28 20.64 0.48
N TYR A 390 -1.34 19.73 0.25
CA TYR A 390 -1.53 18.30 0.56
C TYR A 390 -1.29 17.97 2.03
N LEU A 391 -0.33 18.63 2.68
CA LEU A 391 -0.08 18.44 4.10
C LEU A 391 -1.06 19.27 4.93
N SER A 392 -1.81 18.61 5.81
CA SER A 392 -2.79 19.25 6.69
C SER A 392 -2.13 20.03 7.82
N THR A 393 -2.21 21.36 7.77
CA THR A 393 -1.70 22.29 8.79
C THR A 393 -2.79 22.77 9.77
N ASP A 394 -4.07 22.48 9.49
CA ASP A 394 -5.20 22.88 10.33
C ASP A 394 -5.25 22.04 11.62
N PRO A 395 -5.11 22.63 12.82
CA PRO A 395 -5.11 21.88 14.08
C PRO A 395 -6.44 21.19 14.42
N SER A 396 -7.53 21.55 13.75
CA SER A 396 -8.85 20.93 13.92
C SER A 396 -9.09 19.73 12.99
N HIS A 397 -8.30 19.61 11.92
CA HIS A 397 -8.39 18.50 10.98
C HIS A 397 -7.62 17.28 11.52
N GLN A 398 -8.27 16.11 11.59
CA GLN A 398 -7.72 14.87 12.14
C GLN A 398 -6.77 14.14 11.20
N GLY A 399 -6.97 14.26 9.89
CA GLY A 399 -6.09 13.66 8.89
C GLY A 399 -4.82 14.48 8.61
N LEU A 400 -3.78 13.80 8.12
CA LEU A 400 -2.45 14.34 7.83
C LEU A 400 -2.26 14.68 6.36
N ILE A 401 -2.58 13.75 5.44
CA ILE A 401 -2.48 13.99 3.99
C ILE A 401 -3.87 14.21 3.41
N LEU A 402 -4.12 15.42 2.93
CA LEU A 402 -5.39 15.88 2.37
C LEU A 402 -5.55 15.45 0.92
N HIS A 403 -6.79 15.54 0.42
CA HIS A 403 -7.19 15.22 -0.95
C HIS A 403 -7.07 13.72 -1.28
N SER A 404 -7.33 12.86 -0.30
CA SER A 404 -7.57 11.45 -0.57
C SER A 404 -8.97 11.25 -1.18
N ILE A 405 -9.13 10.25 -2.04
CA ILE A 405 -10.44 9.85 -2.58
C ILE A 405 -10.72 8.42 -2.22
N TYR A 406 -11.74 8.16 -1.43
CA TYR A 406 -12.13 6.81 -1.06
C TYR A 406 -12.90 6.08 -2.15
N HIS A 407 -14.06 6.57 -2.58
CA HIS A 407 -14.95 5.82 -3.47
C HIS A 407 -15.83 6.72 -4.34
N GLN A 408 -15.17 7.37 -5.31
CA GLN A 408 -15.81 8.35 -6.19
C GLN A 408 -17.07 7.81 -6.90
N PRO A 409 -17.11 6.57 -7.44
CA PRO A 409 -18.31 6.05 -8.09
C PRO A 409 -19.54 5.92 -7.18
N ASN A 410 -19.35 5.71 -5.87
CA ASN A 410 -20.46 5.59 -4.92
C ASN A 410 -20.84 6.95 -4.31
N GLY A 411 -20.12 8.02 -4.64
CA GLY A 411 -20.38 9.37 -4.10
C GLY A 411 -20.10 9.49 -2.60
N TRP A 412 -19.16 8.71 -2.07
CA TRP A 412 -18.85 8.66 -0.64
C TRP A 412 -17.87 9.74 -0.17
N ASP A 413 -17.24 10.41 -1.12
CA ASP A 413 -16.24 11.43 -0.88
C ASP A 413 -16.91 12.76 -0.58
N TYR A 414 -16.56 13.33 0.59
CA TYR A 414 -17.14 14.60 1.02
C TYR A 414 -16.75 15.73 0.06
N ARG A 415 -17.73 16.56 -0.28
CA ARG A 415 -17.58 17.73 -1.15
C ARG A 415 -17.86 18.99 -0.34
N PRO A 416 -16.82 19.74 0.08
CA PRO A 416 -17.03 21.00 0.78
C PRO A 416 -17.81 22.01 -0.05
N ASP A 417 -17.55 22.05 -1.37
CA ASP A 417 -18.30 22.83 -2.35
C ASP A 417 -18.99 21.87 -3.35
N PRO A 418 -20.33 21.89 -3.47
CA PRO A 418 -21.05 21.00 -4.39
C PRO A 418 -20.74 21.25 -5.87
N ASN A 419 -20.16 22.39 -6.23
CA ASN A 419 -19.77 22.72 -7.61
C ASN A 419 -18.33 22.30 -7.95
N LYS A 420 -17.61 21.69 -7.01
CA LYS A 420 -16.24 21.22 -7.19
C LYS A 420 -16.13 19.69 -7.10
N ALA A 421 -15.02 19.17 -7.59
CA ALA A 421 -14.62 17.80 -7.29
C ALA A 421 -14.41 17.64 -5.76
N PRO A 422 -14.53 16.43 -5.17
CA PRO A 422 -14.19 16.24 -3.76
C PRO A 422 -12.75 16.66 -3.44
N TYR A 423 -12.54 17.33 -2.32
CA TYR A 423 -11.22 17.80 -1.89
C TYR A 423 -11.18 18.02 -0.37
N GLY A 424 -9.97 18.08 0.19
CA GLY A 424 -9.72 18.56 1.55
C GLY A 424 -9.91 17.50 2.64
N GLU A 425 -10.14 16.24 2.28
CA GLU A 425 -10.26 15.14 3.23
C GLU A 425 -9.09 14.15 3.12
N SER A 426 -8.84 13.41 4.20
CA SER A 426 -7.79 12.41 4.33
C SER A 426 -8.35 11.00 4.42
N SER A 427 -7.46 10.03 4.23
CA SER A 427 -7.75 8.62 4.42
C SER A 427 -6.76 8.00 5.40
N MET A 428 -7.19 6.97 6.13
CA MET A 428 -6.32 6.33 7.13
C MET A 428 -5.12 5.62 6.47
N TRP A 429 -5.32 5.05 5.27
CA TRP A 429 -4.22 4.46 4.49
C TRP A 429 -3.28 5.52 3.92
N GLY A 430 -3.80 6.65 3.41
CA GLY A 430 -2.99 7.75 2.91
C GLY A 430 -2.06 8.30 4.00
N ASP A 431 -2.62 8.54 5.18
CA ASP A 431 -1.91 8.98 6.38
C ASP A 431 -0.83 7.98 6.82
N TYR A 432 -1.16 6.69 6.90
CA TYR A 432 -0.20 5.64 7.28
C TYR A 432 0.93 5.49 6.25
N HIS A 433 0.61 5.49 4.96
CA HIS A 433 1.61 5.35 3.89
C HIS A 433 2.48 6.59 3.73
N ALA A 434 1.97 7.78 4.05
CA ALA A 434 2.79 8.96 4.17
C ALA A 434 3.82 8.83 5.30
N ARG A 435 3.44 8.24 6.44
CA ARG A 435 4.38 7.95 7.55
C ARG A 435 5.41 6.89 7.17
N GLU A 436 5.02 5.82 6.48
CA GLU A 436 5.97 4.84 5.96
C GLU A 436 6.97 5.47 4.98
N LEU A 437 6.48 6.31 4.05
CA LEU A 437 7.31 7.04 3.12
C LEU A 437 8.27 8.00 3.82
N ALA A 438 7.78 8.79 4.79
CA ALA A 438 8.59 9.71 5.57
C ALA A 438 9.67 8.97 6.38
N LEU A 439 9.33 7.82 6.97
CA LEU A 439 10.29 6.99 7.72
C LEU A 439 11.36 6.42 6.78
N LEU A 440 10.96 5.87 5.63
CA LEU A 440 11.88 5.38 4.59
C LEU A 440 12.89 6.46 4.18
N LEU A 441 12.41 7.65 3.86
CA LEU A 441 13.23 8.79 3.45
C LEU A 441 14.12 9.30 4.58
N GLN A 442 13.59 9.41 5.80
CA GLN A 442 14.38 9.81 6.96
C GLN A 442 15.55 8.85 7.21
N ARG A 443 15.30 7.54 7.15
CA ARG A 443 16.36 6.54 7.37
C ARG A 443 17.40 6.59 6.26
N MET A 444 16.98 6.72 5.00
CA MET A 444 17.88 6.93 3.87
C MET A 444 18.72 8.20 4.04
N GLN A 445 18.12 9.31 4.47
CA GLN A 445 18.80 10.59 4.69
C GLN A 445 19.87 10.48 5.79
N LYS A 446 19.57 9.74 6.86
CA LYS A 446 20.46 9.55 8.01
C LYS A 446 21.47 8.41 7.85
N GLY A 447 21.36 7.61 6.78
CA GLY A 447 22.15 6.40 6.60
C GLY A 447 21.86 5.32 7.65
N GLU A 448 20.62 5.28 8.17
CA GLU A 448 20.14 4.25 9.10
C GLU A 448 19.78 2.95 8.36
N ASP A 449 19.57 1.87 9.11
CA ASP A 449 19.10 0.59 8.57
C ASP A 449 17.80 0.77 7.75
N TYR A 450 17.84 0.31 6.49
CA TYR A 450 16.74 0.44 5.54
C TYR A 450 15.42 -0.10 6.09
N TYR A 451 14.33 0.67 5.93
CA TYR A 451 12.99 0.26 6.38
C TYR A 451 12.37 -0.77 5.41
N SER A 452 12.21 -2.00 5.88
CA SER A 452 11.41 -3.03 5.22
C SER A 452 10.46 -3.70 6.21
N TYR A 453 9.28 -4.10 5.74
CA TYR A 453 8.33 -4.86 6.55
C TYR A 453 8.93 -6.22 6.99
N PHE A 454 9.89 -6.74 6.23
CA PHE A 454 10.50 -8.05 6.48
C PHE A 454 11.55 -8.02 7.60
N ASN A 455 11.98 -6.83 8.06
CA ASN A 455 12.86 -6.66 9.21
C ASN A 455 12.25 -7.21 10.53
N CYS A 456 10.98 -7.61 10.55
CA CYS A 456 10.36 -8.33 11.66
C CYS A 456 10.71 -9.82 11.74
N VAL A 457 11.35 -10.36 10.69
CA VAL A 457 11.90 -11.71 10.67
C VAL A 457 13.36 -11.57 11.08
N GLY A 458 13.69 -11.99 12.31
CA GLY A 458 15.05 -11.87 12.83
C GLY A 458 16.10 -12.47 11.88
N LYS A 459 17.28 -11.85 11.83
CA LYS A 459 18.42 -12.28 11.01
C LYS A 459 19.01 -13.62 11.44
#